data_AF-A0A2M8PWN6-F1
#
_entry.id   AF-A0A2M8PWN6-F1
#
_cell.length_a   1.000
_cell.length_b   1.000
_cell.length_c   1.000
_cell.angle_alpha   90.00
_cell.angle_beta   90.00
_cell.angle_gamma   90.00
#
_symmetry.space_group_name_H-M   'P 1'
#
loop_
_entity.id
_entity.type
_entity.pdbx_description
1 polymer ?
#
loop_
_entity_poly.entity_id
_entity_poly.type
_entity_poly.pdbx_seq_one_letter_code
_entity_poly.pdbx_strand_id
1 'polypeptide(L)'
;MFNALSKFGYRQIPSWAHPSHPIMRTVLGRSNRLKWSRRIFLWLILLLVTTAAIAAGYIIAGTTTENTEPTISEILYWPLVGAQTLAMILAIAMTTNAVNIERQKQTWDSLKLSLAGVGLTLRARWAAVFYRLSWLLFVITIGRLVYIGILLDDMTEFQGRALDLRISGITPSVSLDLTVIIISLHMTAFVIQPFVAVALAAAAGLVVSVFMRGRGVMILGLGLLIALRLLITVGSILLGNSVLENIGLGVKPELAEIANENTVDAWYRLILSSAEGDQMLKILNLDTLGQIWADIDYGIYLGAIMLIVVLVEAILANMLVIFAAWRASKPTND
;
A
#
# COMPACT_ATOMS: atom_id res chain seq x y z
N MET A 1 14.78 23.86 9.61
CA MET A 1 13.33 23.66 9.87
C MET A 1 12.93 22.20 10.11
N PHE A 2 13.62 21.19 9.55
CA PHE A 2 13.36 19.75 9.81
C PHE A 2 13.57 19.25 11.26
N ASN A 3 14.14 20.06 12.18
CA ASN A 3 14.45 19.63 13.55
C ASN A 3 13.27 19.70 14.54
N ALA A 4 12.21 20.45 14.24
CA ALA A 4 11.06 20.58 15.13
C ALA A 4 10.00 19.49 14.86
N LEU A 5 9.69 19.23 13.59
CA LEU A 5 8.78 18.16 13.18
C LEU A 5 9.34 16.77 13.51
N SER A 6 10.66 16.60 13.48
CA SER A 6 11.28 15.34 13.87
C SER A 6 11.06 15.01 15.35
N LYS A 7 11.09 16.01 16.26
CA LYS A 7 10.89 15.81 17.70
C LYS A 7 9.52 15.25 18.08
N PHE A 8 8.45 15.65 17.38
CA PHE A 8 7.11 15.12 17.66
C PHE A 8 6.94 13.69 17.15
N GLY A 9 7.43 13.39 15.94
CA GLY A 9 7.40 12.03 15.39
C GLY A 9 8.20 11.03 16.24
N TYR A 10 9.35 11.42 16.79
CA TYR A 10 10.18 10.52 17.59
C TYR A 10 9.50 10.01 18.87
N ARG A 11 8.52 10.72 19.43
CA ARG A 11 7.83 10.26 20.66
C ARG A 11 6.86 9.11 20.40
N GLN A 12 6.31 9.02 19.19
CA GLN A 12 5.34 7.99 18.82
C GLN A 12 6.01 6.71 18.30
N ILE A 13 7.24 6.82 17.80
CA ILE A 13 8.02 5.66 17.33
C ILE A 13 8.61 4.94 18.55
N PRO A 14 8.50 3.60 18.65
CA PRO A 14 9.16 2.83 19.70
C PRO A 14 10.67 3.09 19.75
N SER A 15 11.25 3.13 20.94
CA SER A 15 12.67 3.49 21.15
C SER A 15 13.66 2.65 20.33
N TRP A 16 13.35 1.38 20.09
CA TRP A 16 14.19 0.47 19.29
C TRP A 16 14.20 0.80 17.78
N ALA A 17 13.18 1.50 17.28
CA ALA A 17 13.04 1.88 15.88
C ALA A 17 13.63 3.28 15.58
N HIS A 18 14.17 3.97 16.60
CA HIS A 18 14.78 5.28 16.42
C HIS A 18 16.10 5.17 15.65
N PRO A 19 16.42 6.10 14.73
CA PRO A 19 17.70 6.10 14.02
C PRO A 19 18.93 6.25 14.93
N SER A 20 18.74 6.81 16.14
CA SER A 20 19.78 6.93 17.17
C SER A 20 20.07 5.61 17.89
N HIS A 21 19.14 4.64 17.84
CA HIS A 21 19.32 3.36 18.51
C HIS A 21 20.50 2.58 17.91
N PRO A 22 21.40 1.98 18.71
CA PRO A 22 22.62 1.34 18.21
C PRO A 22 22.37 0.30 17.11
N ILE A 23 21.36 -0.56 17.30
CA ILE A 23 21.02 -1.61 16.33
C ILE A 23 20.40 -1.03 15.06
N MET A 24 19.60 0.04 15.18
CA MET A 24 19.05 0.67 13.99
C MET A 24 20.14 1.37 13.18
N ARG A 25 21.10 2.00 13.85
CA ARG A 25 22.27 2.62 13.22
C ARG A 25 23.14 1.61 12.47
N THR A 26 23.30 0.39 12.98
CA THR A 26 24.03 -0.68 12.27
C THR A 26 23.23 -1.23 11.09
N VAL A 27 21.91 -1.34 11.21
CA VAL A 27 21.00 -1.85 10.16
C VAL A 27 20.82 -0.87 9.00
N LEU A 28 20.63 0.42 9.29
CA LEU A 28 20.63 1.49 8.29
C LEU A 28 22.01 1.63 7.62
N GLY A 29 23.03 1.04 8.24
CA GLY A 29 24.43 1.23 7.89
C GLY A 29 24.87 2.65 8.20
N ARG A 30 26.19 2.86 8.26
CA ARG A 30 26.69 4.19 7.88
C ARG A 30 26.31 4.32 6.42
N SER A 31 25.14 4.90 6.13
CA SER A 31 24.74 5.23 4.77
C SER A 31 25.90 6.02 4.21
N ASN A 32 26.70 5.35 3.39
CA ASN A 32 27.91 5.92 2.84
C ASN A 32 27.37 7.12 2.08
N ARG A 33 27.59 8.34 2.59
CA ARG A 33 26.91 9.54 2.08
C ARG A 33 27.14 9.52 0.58
N LEU A 34 26.08 9.20 -0.18
CA LEU A 34 26.19 9.07 -1.62
C LEU A 34 26.85 10.35 -2.10
N LYS A 35 27.95 10.20 -2.86
CA LYS A 35 28.63 11.34 -3.46
C LYS A 35 27.56 12.21 -4.14
N TRP A 36 27.66 13.53 -3.99
CA TRP A 36 26.62 14.46 -4.44
C TRP A 36 26.22 14.22 -5.91
N SER A 37 27.19 13.87 -6.77
CA SER A 37 26.95 13.49 -8.17
C SER A 37 26.02 12.28 -8.34
N ARG A 38 26.18 11.23 -7.54
CA ARG A 38 25.27 10.06 -7.57
C ARG A 38 23.87 10.44 -7.10
N ARG A 39 23.73 11.39 -6.16
CA ARG A 39 22.41 11.87 -5.75
C ARG A 39 21.72 12.59 -6.89
N ILE A 40 22.39 13.55 -7.54
CA ILE A 40 21.83 14.25 -8.71
C ILE A 40 21.44 13.26 -9.80
N PHE A 41 22.31 12.29 -10.12
CA PHE A 41 22.00 11.28 -11.11
C PHE A 41 20.75 10.45 -10.76
N LEU A 42 20.61 10.04 -9.50
CA LEU A 42 19.41 9.34 -9.02
C LEU A 42 18.16 10.23 -9.10
N TRP A 43 18.29 11.53 -8.82
CA TRP A 43 17.18 12.49 -9.00
C TRP A 43 16.78 12.64 -10.45
N LEU A 44 17.73 12.68 -11.39
CA LEU A 44 17.44 12.74 -12.83
C LEU A 44 16.77 11.46 -13.32
N ILE A 45 17.25 10.28 -12.89
CA ILE A 45 16.58 9.01 -13.20
C ILE A 45 15.16 9.01 -12.64
N LEU A 46 14.99 9.41 -11.39
CA LEU A 46 13.69 9.48 -10.76
C LEU A 46 12.74 10.40 -11.55
N LEU A 47 13.20 11.61 -11.88
CA LEU A 47 12.43 12.56 -12.69
C LEU A 47 12.01 11.92 -14.03
N LEU A 48 12.97 11.32 -14.76
CA LEU A 48 12.71 10.66 -16.04
C LEU A 48 11.68 9.54 -15.90
N VAL A 49 11.83 8.68 -14.90
CA VAL A 49 10.90 7.56 -14.63
C VAL A 49 9.51 8.09 -14.27
N THR A 50 9.42 9.13 -13.44
CA THR A 50 8.14 9.75 -13.09
C THR A 50 7.46 10.38 -14.29
N THR A 51 8.20 11.13 -15.13
CA THR A 51 7.66 11.72 -16.36
C THR A 51 7.20 10.64 -17.34
N ALA A 52 8.00 9.59 -17.54
CA ALA A 52 7.63 8.46 -18.39
C ALA A 52 6.39 7.73 -17.87
N ALA A 53 6.27 7.55 -16.55
CA ALA A 53 5.10 6.95 -15.94
C ALA A 53 3.84 7.80 -16.18
N ILE A 54 3.91 9.12 -15.99
CA ILE A 54 2.78 10.03 -16.26
C ILE A 54 2.37 9.98 -17.73
N ALA A 55 3.34 10.01 -18.65
CA ALA A 55 3.07 9.90 -20.08
C ALA A 55 2.41 8.55 -20.45
N ALA A 56 2.88 7.45 -19.86
CA ALA A 56 2.25 6.14 -20.03
C ALA A 56 0.83 6.12 -19.46
N GLY A 57 0.61 6.73 -18.28
CA GLY A 57 -0.72 6.89 -17.67
C GLY A 57 -1.68 7.65 -18.59
N TYR A 58 -1.23 8.75 -19.18
CA TYR A 58 -2.01 9.53 -20.15
C TYR A 58 -2.40 8.71 -21.40
N ILE A 59 -1.44 7.97 -21.97
CA ILE A 59 -1.69 7.12 -23.14
C ILE A 59 -2.70 6.02 -22.80
N ILE A 60 -2.51 5.34 -21.67
CA ILE A 60 -3.41 4.25 -21.25
C ILE A 60 -4.82 4.81 -20.99
N ALA A 61 -4.93 5.91 -20.24
CA ALA A 61 -6.21 6.56 -19.93
C ALA A 61 -7.00 6.86 -21.20
N GLY A 62 -6.36 7.54 -22.17
CA GLY A 62 -7.00 7.89 -23.44
C GLY A 62 -7.44 6.68 -24.29
N THR A 63 -6.79 5.52 -24.15
CA THR A 63 -7.24 4.28 -24.81
C THR A 63 -8.38 3.58 -24.08
N THR A 64 -8.54 3.82 -22.78
CA THR A 64 -9.51 3.09 -21.94
C THR A 64 -10.84 3.80 -21.76
N THR A 65 -10.87 5.13 -21.70
CA THR A 65 -12.08 5.86 -21.25
C THR A 65 -12.94 6.43 -22.38
N GLU A 66 -12.59 6.25 -23.67
CA GLU A 66 -13.23 6.91 -24.84
C GLU A 66 -13.32 8.45 -24.75
N ASN A 67 -12.92 9.04 -23.62
CA ASN A 67 -12.88 10.45 -23.34
C ASN A 67 -11.72 11.10 -24.10
N THR A 68 -12.06 12.12 -24.88
CA THR A 68 -11.07 12.90 -25.64
C THR A 68 -10.07 13.61 -24.71
N GLU A 69 -10.47 13.92 -23.48
CA GLU A 69 -9.65 14.57 -22.46
C GLU A 69 -9.69 13.73 -21.16
N PRO A 70 -8.67 12.89 -20.90
CA PRO A 70 -8.64 12.06 -19.69
C PRO A 70 -8.48 12.93 -18.44
N THR A 71 -9.22 12.58 -17.39
CA THR A 71 -9.18 13.30 -16.12
C THR A 71 -7.84 13.11 -15.40
N ILE A 72 -7.49 14.04 -14.49
CA ILE A 72 -6.24 13.95 -13.71
C ILE A 72 -6.18 12.64 -12.90
N SER A 73 -7.32 12.19 -12.37
CA SER A 73 -7.45 10.93 -11.63
C SER A 73 -7.17 9.70 -12.50
N GLU A 74 -7.53 9.71 -13.79
CA GLU A 74 -7.21 8.63 -14.72
C GLU A 74 -5.71 8.61 -15.07
N ILE A 75 -5.13 9.79 -15.32
CA ILE A 75 -3.70 9.92 -15.68
C ILE A 75 -2.79 9.45 -14.54
N LEU A 76 -3.12 9.81 -13.29
CA LEU A 76 -2.30 9.50 -12.11
C LEU A 76 -2.48 8.07 -11.59
N TYR A 77 -3.54 7.37 -12.00
CA TYR A 77 -3.90 6.06 -11.45
C TYR A 77 -2.78 5.02 -11.68
N TRP A 78 -2.43 4.74 -12.93
CA TRP A 78 -1.44 3.73 -13.27
C TRP A 78 -0.03 4.00 -12.71
N PRO A 79 0.49 5.24 -12.77
CA PRO A 79 1.75 5.59 -12.10
C PRO A 79 1.75 5.29 -10.60
N LEU A 80 0.67 5.60 -9.89
CA LEU A 80 0.59 5.39 -8.45
C LEU A 80 0.49 3.90 -8.09
N VAL A 81 -0.38 3.15 -8.78
CA VAL A 81 -0.47 1.68 -8.62
C VAL A 81 0.88 1.01 -8.89
N GLY A 82 1.57 1.44 -9.95
CA GLY A 82 2.90 0.96 -10.30
C GLY A 82 3.94 1.30 -9.22
N ALA A 83 3.96 2.53 -8.73
CA ALA A 83 4.86 2.97 -7.66
C ALA A 83 4.62 2.21 -6.35
N GLN A 84 3.36 1.97 -5.99
CA GLN A 84 2.98 1.19 -4.81
C GLN A 84 3.42 -0.27 -4.94
N THR A 85 3.13 -0.90 -6.08
CA THR A 85 3.57 -2.27 -6.38
C THR A 85 5.09 -2.39 -6.29
N LEU A 86 5.82 -1.44 -6.87
CA LEU A 86 7.28 -1.38 -6.78
C LEU A 86 7.75 -1.24 -5.33
N ALA A 87 7.12 -0.38 -4.52
CA ALA A 87 7.45 -0.22 -3.11
C ALA A 87 7.33 -1.54 -2.34
N MET A 88 6.26 -2.31 -2.59
CA MET A 88 6.03 -3.62 -1.96
C MET A 88 7.06 -4.67 -2.40
N ILE A 89 7.40 -4.72 -3.69
CA ILE A 89 8.46 -5.60 -4.21
C ILE A 89 9.81 -5.27 -3.59
N LEU A 90 10.16 -3.99 -3.50
CA LEU A 90 11.41 -3.54 -2.87
C LEU A 90 11.42 -3.87 -1.37
N ALA A 91 10.28 -3.74 -0.69
CA ALA A 91 10.14 -4.11 0.71
C ALA A 91 10.43 -5.60 0.93
N ILE A 92 9.84 -6.48 0.12
CA ILE A 92 10.09 -7.93 0.14
C ILE A 92 11.58 -8.21 -0.13
N ALA A 93 12.16 -7.61 -1.17
CA ALA A 93 13.55 -7.85 -1.54
C ALA A 93 14.53 -7.41 -0.44
N MET A 94 14.26 -6.28 0.24
CA MET A 94 15.10 -5.77 1.32
C MET A 94 15.10 -6.66 2.57
N THR A 95 13.99 -7.34 2.86
CA THR A 95 13.87 -8.17 4.07
C THR A 95 14.17 -9.65 3.84
N THR A 96 13.98 -10.16 2.63
CA THR A 96 14.20 -11.58 2.31
C THR A 96 15.65 -12.03 2.56
N ASN A 97 16.63 -11.14 2.44
CA ASN A 97 18.04 -11.44 2.70
C ASN A 97 18.52 -11.07 4.12
N ALA A 98 17.62 -10.71 5.04
CA ALA A 98 17.99 -10.14 6.35
C ALA A 98 18.87 -11.10 7.18
N VAL A 99 18.48 -12.37 7.30
CA VAL A 99 19.20 -13.38 8.09
C VAL A 99 20.56 -13.70 7.47
N ASN A 100 20.63 -13.86 6.16
CA ASN A 100 21.87 -14.14 5.45
C ASN A 100 22.90 -13.01 5.60
N ILE A 101 22.46 -11.75 5.63
CA ILE A 101 23.34 -10.61 5.89
C ILE A 101 23.97 -10.70 7.29
N GLU A 102 23.22 -11.11 8.31
CA GLU A 102 23.78 -11.29 9.67
C GLU A 102 24.69 -12.52 9.76
N ARG A 103 24.38 -13.59 9.02
CA ARG A 103 25.27 -14.77 8.94
C ARG A 103 26.61 -14.45 8.28
N GLN A 104 26.59 -13.69 7.17
CA GLN A 104 27.81 -13.24 6.50
C GLN A 104 28.69 -12.38 7.40
N LYS A 105 28.09 -11.65 8.34
CA LYS A 105 28.81 -10.86 9.34
C LYS A 105 29.29 -11.67 10.55
N GLN A 106 28.98 -12.96 10.62
CA GLN A 106 29.26 -13.84 11.77
C GLN A 106 28.63 -13.33 13.09
N THR A 107 27.61 -12.47 13.00
CA THR A 107 26.86 -11.94 14.16
C THR A 107 25.63 -12.79 14.48
N TRP A 108 25.22 -13.67 13.57
CA TRP A 108 24.00 -14.45 13.72
C TRP A 108 24.01 -15.38 14.95
N ASP A 109 25.13 -16.06 15.19
CA ASP A 109 25.21 -17.02 16.30
C ASP A 109 25.28 -16.32 17.66
N SER A 110 25.94 -15.16 17.74
CA SER A 110 25.92 -14.35 18.95
C SER A 110 24.55 -13.73 19.23
N LEU A 111 23.80 -13.35 18.19
CA LEU A 111 22.42 -12.89 18.34
C LEU A 111 21.51 -13.97 18.91
N LYS A 112 21.66 -15.23 18.47
CA LYS A 112 20.88 -16.38 18.96
C LYS A 112 21.06 -16.67 20.46
N LEU A 113 22.16 -16.23 21.07
CA LEU A 113 22.39 -16.38 22.51
C LEU A 113 21.35 -15.60 23.34
N SER A 114 20.65 -14.62 22.74
CA SER A 114 19.56 -13.90 23.40
C SER A 114 18.30 -13.88 22.54
N LEU A 115 17.18 -14.39 23.08
CA LEU A 115 15.86 -14.31 22.43
C LEU A 115 15.52 -12.85 22.07
N ALA A 116 15.85 -11.91 22.95
CA ALA A 116 15.64 -10.48 22.75
C ALA A 116 16.48 -9.91 21.59
N GLY A 117 17.73 -10.37 21.40
CA GLY A 117 18.63 -9.87 20.37
C GLY A 117 18.17 -10.18 18.95
N VAL A 118 17.75 -11.43 18.69
CA VAL A 118 17.20 -11.84 17.39
C VAL A 118 15.93 -11.05 17.07
N GLY A 119 14.99 -10.99 18.02
CA GLY A 119 13.72 -10.30 17.82
C GLY A 119 13.89 -8.81 17.55
N LEU A 120 14.78 -8.14 18.29
CA LEU A 120 15.03 -6.72 18.10
C LEU A 120 15.76 -6.44 16.78
N THR A 121 16.67 -7.31 16.34
CA THR A 121 17.34 -7.19 15.05
C THR A 121 16.37 -7.31 13.88
N LEU A 122 15.46 -8.30 13.92
CA LEU A 122 14.46 -8.49 12.86
C LEU A 122 13.43 -7.35 12.83
N ARG A 123 12.97 -6.88 13.99
CA ARG A 123 12.11 -5.68 14.08
C ARG A 123 12.81 -4.44 13.53
N ALA A 124 14.08 -4.24 13.85
CA ALA A 124 14.87 -3.13 13.29
C ALA A 124 15.02 -3.24 11.76
N ARG A 125 15.22 -4.45 11.23
CA ARG A 125 15.26 -4.71 9.77
C ARG A 125 13.95 -4.39 9.08
N TRP A 126 12.82 -4.77 9.69
CA TRP A 126 11.48 -4.40 9.23
C TRP A 126 11.29 -2.88 9.23
N ALA A 127 11.57 -2.22 10.35
CA ALA A 127 11.44 -0.76 10.45
C ALA A 127 12.35 -0.02 9.46
N ALA A 128 13.55 -0.55 9.19
CA ALA A 128 14.51 0.04 8.26
C ALA A 128 13.99 0.13 6.82
N VAL A 129 13.02 -0.71 6.43
CA VAL A 129 12.36 -0.61 5.11
C VAL A 129 11.70 0.75 4.94
N PHE A 130 10.95 1.23 5.94
CA PHE A 130 10.28 2.54 5.87
C PHE A 130 11.25 3.70 5.73
N TYR A 131 12.41 3.64 6.40
CA TYR A 131 13.43 4.68 6.24
C TYR A 131 14.03 4.67 4.84
N ARG A 132 14.26 3.48 4.26
CA ARG A 132 14.85 3.33 2.92
C ARG A 132 13.87 3.67 1.80
N LEU A 133 12.60 3.33 1.98
CA LEU A 133 11.52 3.62 1.03
C LEU A 133 10.79 4.94 1.36
N SER A 134 11.27 5.72 2.32
CA SER A 134 10.62 6.95 2.80
C SER A 134 10.28 7.93 1.68
N TRP A 135 11.20 8.09 0.72
CA TRP A 135 10.98 8.96 -0.43
C TRP A 135 9.89 8.43 -1.37
N LEU A 136 9.89 7.13 -1.67
CA LEU A 136 8.88 6.51 -2.52
C LEU A 136 7.50 6.58 -1.87
N LEU A 137 7.42 6.26 -0.57
CA LEU A 137 6.20 6.39 0.24
C LEU A 137 5.70 7.85 0.30
N PHE A 138 6.62 8.81 0.39
CA PHE A 138 6.28 10.23 0.36
C PHE A 138 5.65 10.64 -0.97
N VAL A 139 6.23 10.22 -2.10
CA VAL A 139 5.65 10.47 -3.45
C VAL A 139 4.27 9.84 -3.59
N ILE A 140 4.10 8.58 -3.17
CA ILE A 140 2.80 7.89 -3.19
C ILE A 140 1.79 8.66 -2.33
N THR A 141 2.20 9.10 -1.13
CA THR A 141 1.33 9.86 -0.22
C THR A 141 0.91 11.19 -0.82
N ILE A 142 1.83 11.94 -1.45
CA ILE A 142 1.47 13.19 -2.13
C ILE A 142 0.45 12.92 -3.24
N GLY A 143 0.69 11.91 -4.08
CA GLY A 143 -0.25 11.53 -5.12
C GLY A 143 -1.64 11.25 -4.53
N ARG A 144 -1.72 10.49 -3.44
CA ARG A 144 -2.97 10.25 -2.71
C ARG A 144 -3.61 11.53 -2.16
N LEU A 145 -2.84 12.44 -1.60
CA LEU A 145 -3.37 13.73 -1.13
C LEU A 145 -3.95 14.57 -2.27
N VAL A 146 -3.45 14.43 -3.50
CA VAL A 146 -4.08 15.05 -4.68
C VAL A 146 -5.47 14.49 -4.93
N TYR A 147 -5.66 13.16 -4.87
CA TYR A 147 -7.01 12.57 -5.01
C TYR A 147 -7.95 12.99 -3.89
N ILE A 148 -7.47 13.13 -2.65
CA ILE A 148 -8.27 13.68 -1.56
C ILE A 148 -8.65 15.14 -1.86
N GLY A 149 -7.72 15.93 -2.40
CA GLY A 149 -7.99 17.30 -2.83
C GLY A 149 -9.09 17.37 -3.90
N ILE A 150 -9.03 16.48 -4.91
CA ILE A 150 -10.06 16.36 -5.95
C ILE A 150 -11.42 16.00 -5.32
N LEU A 151 -11.47 14.95 -4.48
CA LEU A 151 -12.71 14.57 -3.80
C LEU A 151 -13.30 15.73 -2.97
N LEU A 152 -12.46 16.46 -2.24
CA LEU A 152 -12.92 17.60 -1.44
C LEU A 152 -13.44 18.73 -2.32
N ASP A 153 -12.83 18.99 -3.47
CA ASP A 153 -13.29 19.95 -4.47
C ASP A 153 -14.67 19.53 -5.03
N ASP A 154 -14.81 18.27 -5.45
CA ASP A 154 -16.06 17.67 -5.92
C ASP A 154 -17.19 17.80 -4.88
N MET A 155 -16.86 17.63 -3.58
CA MET A 155 -17.82 17.80 -2.49
C MET A 155 -18.29 19.26 -2.30
N THR A 156 -17.51 20.25 -2.74
CA THR A 156 -17.92 21.66 -2.68
C THR A 156 -18.81 22.08 -3.85
N GLU A 157 -18.91 21.25 -4.89
CA GLU A 157 -19.82 21.49 -6.01
C GLU A 157 -21.29 21.54 -5.54
N PHE A 158 -22.15 22.13 -6.38
CA PHE A 158 -23.58 22.32 -6.09
C PHE A 158 -23.86 23.04 -4.77
N GLN A 159 -23.04 24.04 -4.43
CA GLN A 159 -23.15 24.81 -3.18
C GLN A 159 -23.03 23.92 -1.92
N GLY A 160 -22.23 22.85 -2.00
CA GLY A 160 -22.05 21.89 -0.92
C GLY A 160 -23.20 20.88 -0.76
N ARG A 161 -24.12 20.83 -1.74
CA ARG A 161 -25.23 19.84 -1.76
C ARG A 161 -24.90 18.59 -2.57
N ALA A 162 -23.71 18.51 -3.16
CA ALA A 162 -23.27 17.34 -3.92
C ALA A 162 -23.45 16.04 -3.11
N LEU A 163 -23.03 16.04 -1.84
CA LEU A 163 -23.14 14.86 -0.99
C LEU A 163 -24.60 14.47 -0.69
N ASP A 164 -25.47 15.44 -0.42
CA ASP A 164 -26.91 15.24 -0.17
C ASP A 164 -27.60 14.57 -1.37
N LEU A 165 -27.23 15.00 -2.58
CA LEU A 165 -27.73 14.41 -3.83
C LEU A 165 -27.23 12.97 -4.01
N ARG A 166 -25.96 12.69 -3.68
CA ARG A 166 -25.35 11.35 -3.84
C ARG A 166 -25.83 10.32 -2.82
N ILE A 167 -26.28 10.74 -1.65
CA ILE A 167 -26.86 9.83 -0.64
C ILE A 167 -28.36 9.61 -0.82
N SER A 168 -29.00 10.32 -1.74
CA SER A 168 -30.43 10.14 -1.99
C SER A 168 -30.68 8.77 -2.64
N GLY A 169 -31.53 7.95 -2.02
CA GLY A 169 -31.92 6.65 -2.57
C GLY A 169 -30.99 5.48 -2.25
N ILE A 170 -29.95 5.68 -1.44
CA ILE A 170 -29.04 4.60 -1.03
C ILE A 170 -29.66 3.71 0.07
N THR A 171 -29.24 2.45 0.14
CA THR A 171 -29.63 1.48 1.16
C THR A 171 -28.43 1.14 2.06
N PRO A 172 -28.51 1.32 3.40
CA PRO A 172 -29.58 1.99 4.16
C PRO A 172 -29.48 3.52 4.03
N SER A 173 -30.61 4.20 4.24
CA SER A 173 -30.61 5.66 4.35
C SER A 173 -29.83 6.11 5.58
N VAL A 174 -28.84 6.97 5.40
CA VAL A 174 -28.04 7.53 6.49
C VAL A 174 -28.13 9.05 6.52
N SER A 175 -27.84 9.65 7.67
CA SER A 175 -27.73 11.11 7.78
C SER A 175 -26.49 11.64 7.07
N LEU A 176 -26.55 12.92 6.68
CA LEU A 176 -25.41 13.65 6.09
C LEU A 176 -24.19 13.60 7.02
N ASP A 177 -24.39 13.83 8.32
CA ASP A 177 -23.32 13.82 9.33
C ASP A 177 -22.59 12.47 9.38
N LEU A 178 -23.34 11.36 9.34
CA LEU A 178 -22.74 10.02 9.34
C LEU A 178 -21.97 9.77 8.04
N THR A 179 -22.47 10.26 6.91
CA THR A 179 -21.81 10.16 5.61
C THR A 179 -20.45 10.87 5.62
N VAL A 180 -20.37 12.08 6.19
CA VAL A 180 -19.12 12.82 6.34
C VAL A 180 -18.10 12.05 7.19
N ILE A 181 -18.55 11.42 8.28
CA ILE A 181 -17.69 10.56 9.11
C ILE A 181 -17.18 9.38 8.28
N ILE A 182 -18.06 8.69 7.56
CA ILE A 182 -17.72 7.52 6.73
C ILE A 182 -16.72 7.87 5.63
N ILE A 183 -16.90 8.99 4.91
CA ILE A 183 -15.93 9.47 3.93
C ILE A 183 -14.59 9.79 4.61
N SER A 184 -14.62 10.41 5.79
CA SER A 184 -13.39 10.69 6.56
C SER A 184 -12.64 9.41 6.92
N LEU A 185 -13.35 8.34 7.27
CA LEU A 185 -12.75 7.02 7.48
C LEU A 185 -12.18 6.44 6.18
N HIS A 186 -12.89 6.61 5.05
CA HIS A 186 -12.40 6.18 3.74
C HIS A 186 -11.11 6.90 3.33
N MET A 187 -11.06 8.24 3.48
CA MET A 187 -9.85 9.04 3.24
C MET A 187 -8.70 8.61 4.16
N THR A 188 -9.01 8.30 5.42
CA THR A 188 -8.00 7.82 6.39
C THR A 188 -7.44 6.45 5.97
N ALA A 189 -8.32 5.50 5.62
CA ALA A 189 -7.92 4.19 5.11
C ALA A 189 -7.05 4.34 3.86
N PHE A 190 -7.48 5.19 2.92
CA PHE A 190 -6.78 5.47 1.68
C PHE A 190 -5.36 6.01 1.88
N VAL A 191 -5.14 6.91 2.86
CA VAL A 191 -3.80 7.44 3.15
C VAL A 191 -2.90 6.40 3.85
N ILE A 192 -3.47 5.59 4.73
CA ILE A 192 -2.70 4.64 5.56
C ILE A 192 -2.35 3.36 4.77
N GLN A 193 -3.22 2.92 3.87
CA GLN A 193 -3.08 1.66 3.11
C GLN A 193 -1.69 1.42 2.49
N PRO A 194 -1.05 2.36 1.77
CA PRO A 194 0.28 2.11 1.17
C PRO A 194 1.35 1.77 2.21
N PHE A 195 1.28 2.36 3.40
CA PHE A 195 2.23 2.09 4.48
C PHE A 195 2.03 0.68 5.04
N VAL A 196 0.78 0.28 5.24
CA VAL A 196 0.43 -1.05 5.77
C VAL A 196 0.75 -2.15 4.76
N ALA A 197 0.44 -1.95 3.48
CA ALA A 197 0.77 -2.90 2.44
C ALA A 197 2.30 -3.12 2.33
N VAL A 198 3.10 -2.04 2.41
CA VAL A 198 4.57 -2.13 2.49
C VAL A 198 5.03 -2.82 3.78
N ALA A 199 4.37 -2.57 4.91
CA ALA A 199 4.65 -3.22 6.18
C ALA A 199 4.47 -4.73 6.11
N LEU A 200 3.36 -5.17 5.52
CA LEU A 200 2.98 -6.57 5.35
C LEU A 200 3.94 -7.27 4.39
N ALA A 201 4.25 -6.64 3.25
CA ALA A 201 5.22 -7.12 2.28
C ALA A 201 6.63 -7.29 2.91
N ALA A 202 7.09 -6.31 3.69
CA ALA A 202 8.34 -6.41 4.43
C ALA A 202 8.34 -7.57 5.43
N ALA A 203 7.24 -7.76 6.16
CA ALA A 203 7.08 -8.83 7.14
C ALA A 203 7.08 -10.22 6.48
N ALA A 204 6.37 -10.39 5.35
CA ALA A 204 6.38 -11.62 4.56
C ALA A 204 7.80 -11.98 4.08
N GLY A 205 8.57 -11.00 3.59
CA GLY A 205 9.96 -11.20 3.21
C GLY A 205 10.84 -11.63 4.41
N LEU A 206 10.61 -11.08 5.61
CA LEU A 206 11.30 -11.55 6.83
C LEU A 206 10.97 -13.00 7.15
N VAL A 207 9.70 -13.41 7.05
CA VAL A 207 9.31 -14.81 7.29
C VAL A 207 10.08 -15.73 6.34
N VAL A 208 10.11 -15.45 5.04
CA VAL A 208 10.87 -16.25 4.07
C VAL A 208 12.37 -16.27 4.39
N SER A 209 12.94 -15.15 4.85
CA SER A 209 14.36 -15.07 5.24
C SER A 209 14.74 -16.05 6.36
N VAL A 210 13.78 -16.40 7.22
CA VAL A 210 14.00 -17.31 8.36
C VAL A 210 13.85 -18.78 7.95
N PHE A 211 12.95 -19.10 7.02
CA PHE A 211 12.73 -20.46 6.55
C PHE A 211 13.75 -20.92 5.52
N MET A 212 14.14 -20.04 4.60
CA MET A 212 14.97 -20.42 3.46
C MET A 212 16.46 -20.34 3.79
N ARG A 213 17.09 -21.50 3.88
CA ARG A 213 18.53 -21.63 4.12
C ARG A 213 19.26 -21.85 2.79
N GLY A 214 20.31 -21.08 2.56
CA GLY A 214 21.11 -21.17 1.34
C GLY A 214 20.72 -20.13 0.30
N ARG A 215 21.71 -19.72 -0.50
CA ARG A 215 21.56 -18.63 -1.47
C ARG A 215 20.58 -18.96 -2.59
N GLY A 216 20.59 -20.19 -3.10
CA GLY A 216 19.69 -20.64 -4.18
C GLY A 216 18.22 -20.66 -3.76
N VAL A 217 17.92 -21.31 -2.63
CA VAL A 217 16.56 -21.40 -2.09
C VAL A 217 16.01 -20.00 -1.79
N MET A 218 16.83 -19.10 -1.24
CA MET A 218 16.42 -17.71 -0.98
C MET A 218 16.04 -16.94 -2.25
N ILE A 219 16.80 -17.10 -3.35
CA ILE A 219 16.47 -16.46 -4.63
C ILE A 219 15.14 -16.99 -5.17
N LEU A 220 14.91 -18.30 -5.06
CA LEU A 220 13.64 -18.91 -5.44
C LEU A 220 12.47 -18.40 -4.59
N GLY A 221 12.65 -18.28 -3.27
CA GLY A 221 11.63 -17.72 -2.39
C GLY A 221 11.31 -16.25 -2.67
N LEU A 222 12.33 -15.46 -2.96
CA LEU A 222 12.14 -14.07 -3.39
C LEU A 222 11.34 -14.01 -4.69
N GLY A 223 11.73 -14.80 -5.69
CA GLY A 223 11.01 -14.89 -6.96
C GLY A 223 9.55 -15.31 -6.78
N LEU A 224 9.31 -16.33 -5.95
CA LEU A 224 7.96 -16.81 -5.64
C LEU A 224 7.11 -15.73 -4.94
N LEU A 225 7.65 -15.04 -3.94
CA LEU A 225 6.93 -13.96 -3.25
C LEU A 225 6.59 -12.79 -4.19
N ILE A 226 7.53 -12.42 -5.06
CA ILE A 226 7.30 -11.35 -6.05
C ILE A 226 6.22 -11.79 -7.05
N ALA A 227 6.30 -13.02 -7.57
CA ALA A 227 5.31 -13.56 -8.50
C ALA A 227 3.92 -13.63 -7.85
N LEU A 228 3.83 -14.13 -6.61
CA LEU A 228 2.59 -14.16 -5.85
C LEU A 228 2.02 -12.76 -5.62
N ARG A 229 2.87 -11.79 -5.26
CA ARG A 229 2.44 -10.39 -5.06
C ARG A 229 1.89 -9.79 -6.36
N LEU A 230 2.57 -10.00 -7.48
CA LEU A 230 2.11 -9.52 -8.79
C LEU A 230 0.80 -10.18 -9.19
N LEU A 231 0.65 -11.49 -8.99
CA LEU A 231 -0.59 -12.22 -9.26
C LEU A 231 -1.74 -11.67 -8.42
N ILE A 232 -1.53 -11.47 -7.12
CA ILE A 232 -2.54 -10.89 -6.22
C ILE A 232 -2.92 -9.48 -6.70
N THR A 233 -1.95 -8.60 -6.93
CA THR A 233 -2.25 -7.22 -7.34
C THR A 233 -2.95 -7.15 -8.70
N VAL A 234 -2.47 -7.88 -9.72
CA VAL A 234 -3.12 -7.91 -11.04
C VAL A 234 -4.50 -8.54 -10.96
N GLY A 235 -4.64 -9.67 -10.27
CA GLY A 235 -5.92 -10.33 -10.06
C GLY A 235 -6.92 -9.41 -9.34
N SER A 236 -6.49 -8.73 -8.29
CA SER A 236 -7.30 -7.75 -7.56
C SER A 236 -7.72 -6.56 -8.44
N ILE A 237 -6.83 -6.06 -9.31
CA ILE A 237 -7.18 -4.99 -10.27
C ILE A 237 -8.27 -5.47 -11.23
N LEU A 238 -8.11 -6.67 -11.81
CA LEU A 238 -9.07 -7.25 -12.74
C LEU A 238 -10.43 -7.49 -12.08
N LEU A 239 -10.44 -8.02 -10.86
CA LEU A 239 -11.68 -8.21 -10.07
C LEU A 239 -12.37 -6.87 -9.79
N GLY A 240 -11.62 -5.84 -9.42
CA GLY A 240 -12.18 -4.50 -9.18
C GLY A 240 -12.75 -3.87 -10.44
N ASN A 241 -12.02 -3.96 -11.56
CA ASN A 241 -12.53 -3.46 -12.84
C ASN A 241 -13.81 -4.20 -13.24
N SER A 242 -13.92 -5.52 -13.04
CA SER A 242 -15.16 -6.25 -13.36
C SER A 242 -16.38 -5.71 -12.59
N VAL A 243 -16.21 -5.29 -11.33
CA VAL A 243 -17.31 -4.70 -10.55
C VAL A 243 -17.64 -3.30 -11.06
N LEU A 244 -16.62 -2.48 -11.35
CA LEU A 244 -16.84 -1.12 -11.87
C LEU A 244 -17.48 -1.13 -13.28
N GLU A 245 -17.13 -2.09 -14.12
CA GLU A 245 -17.74 -2.31 -15.43
C GLU A 245 -19.22 -2.69 -15.29
N ASN A 246 -19.55 -3.58 -14.33
CA ASN A 246 -20.95 -3.96 -14.03
C ASN A 246 -21.80 -2.79 -13.51
N ILE A 247 -21.20 -1.85 -12.78
CA ILE A 247 -21.83 -0.62 -12.29
C ILE A 247 -22.02 0.43 -13.42
N GLY A 248 -21.47 0.18 -14.61
CA GLY A 248 -21.59 1.09 -15.76
C GLY A 248 -20.50 2.16 -15.84
N LEU A 249 -19.41 2.03 -15.08
CA LEU A 249 -18.25 2.95 -15.08
C LEU A 249 -17.14 2.56 -16.06
N GLY A 250 -17.35 1.54 -16.90
CA GLY A 250 -16.36 1.14 -17.90
C GLY A 250 -16.83 0.03 -18.84
N VAL A 251 -16.59 0.24 -20.14
CA VAL A 251 -16.45 -0.73 -21.24
C VAL A 251 -17.47 -1.89 -21.35
N LYS A 252 -18.35 -1.71 -22.34
CA LYS A 252 -19.18 -2.69 -23.08
C LYS A 252 -20.29 -3.43 -22.31
N PRO A 253 -21.57 -3.15 -22.62
CA PRO A 253 -22.73 -3.78 -21.97
C PRO A 253 -22.88 -5.29 -22.24
N GLU A 254 -22.07 -5.88 -23.13
CA GLU A 254 -22.15 -7.30 -23.49
C GLU A 254 -21.75 -8.26 -22.36
N LEU A 255 -21.13 -7.78 -21.27
CA LEU A 255 -20.76 -8.61 -20.11
C LEU A 255 -21.67 -8.42 -18.88
N ALA A 256 -22.49 -7.35 -18.85
CA ALA A 256 -23.34 -7.02 -17.71
C ALA A 256 -24.55 -7.97 -17.54
N GLU A 257 -24.93 -8.69 -18.60
CA GLU A 257 -26.12 -9.55 -18.61
C GLU A 257 -25.97 -10.86 -17.80
N ILE A 258 -24.76 -11.16 -17.32
CA ILE A 258 -24.46 -12.36 -16.51
C ILE A 258 -24.57 -12.07 -14.99
N ALA A 259 -24.63 -10.81 -14.59
CA ALA A 259 -24.53 -10.39 -13.19
C ALA A 259 -25.91 -10.27 -12.51
N ASN A 260 -26.58 -11.40 -12.29
CA ASN A 260 -27.53 -11.52 -11.17
C ASN A 260 -26.69 -11.71 -9.88
N GLU A 261 -25.89 -10.69 -9.55
CA GLU A 261 -24.78 -10.81 -8.59
C GLU A 261 -25.30 -10.90 -7.17
N ASN A 262 -24.87 -11.95 -6.46
CA ASN A 262 -25.01 -12.02 -5.01
C ASN A 262 -24.24 -10.83 -4.40
N THR A 263 -24.91 -9.99 -3.61
CA THR A 263 -24.34 -8.80 -2.93
C THR A 263 -23.00 -9.10 -2.25
N VAL A 264 -22.85 -10.32 -1.69
CA VAL A 264 -21.63 -10.78 -1.02
C VAL A 264 -20.41 -10.86 -1.96
N ASP A 265 -20.61 -11.28 -3.21
CA ASP A 265 -19.51 -11.40 -4.19
C ASP A 265 -19.01 -10.01 -4.62
N ALA A 266 -19.94 -9.08 -4.87
CA ALA A 266 -19.60 -7.68 -5.15
C ALA A 266 -18.77 -7.06 -4.01
N TRP A 267 -19.18 -7.27 -2.76
CA TRP A 267 -18.41 -6.84 -1.59
C TRP A 267 -17.01 -7.45 -1.52
N TYR A 268 -16.91 -8.77 -1.72
CA TYR A 268 -15.62 -9.46 -1.70
C TYR A 268 -14.66 -8.88 -2.75
N ARG A 269 -15.14 -8.70 -3.98
CA ARG A 269 -14.36 -8.12 -5.08
C ARG A 269 -13.99 -6.67 -4.83
N LEU A 270 -14.90 -5.84 -4.32
CA LEU A 270 -14.60 -4.45 -3.96
C LEU A 270 -13.54 -4.36 -2.86
N ILE A 271 -13.69 -5.14 -1.79
CA ILE A 271 -12.74 -5.12 -0.68
C ILE A 271 -11.36 -5.60 -1.14
N LEU A 272 -11.31 -6.74 -1.83
CA LEU A 272 -10.04 -7.32 -2.29
C LEU A 272 -9.35 -6.42 -3.32
N SER A 273 -10.11 -5.82 -4.24
CA SER A 273 -9.57 -4.92 -5.26
C SER A 273 -9.11 -3.59 -4.68
N SER A 274 -9.84 -3.06 -3.69
CA SER A 274 -9.47 -1.84 -2.97
C SER A 274 -8.21 -2.04 -2.13
N ALA A 275 -8.13 -3.15 -1.39
CA ALA A 275 -7.03 -3.42 -0.47
C ALA A 275 -5.72 -3.76 -1.22
N GLU A 276 -5.80 -4.67 -2.20
CA GLU A 276 -4.60 -5.28 -2.80
C GLU A 276 -4.29 -4.80 -4.23
N GLY A 277 -5.33 -4.37 -4.95
CA GLY A 277 -5.25 -3.81 -6.31
C GLY A 277 -5.15 -2.29 -6.34
N ASP A 278 -5.24 -1.63 -5.19
CA ASP A 278 -5.23 -0.18 -5.04
C ASP A 278 -6.33 0.54 -5.83
N GLN A 279 -7.48 -0.13 -6.01
CA GLN A 279 -8.66 0.45 -6.65
C GLN A 279 -9.30 1.57 -5.84
N MET A 280 -8.88 1.78 -4.58
CA MET A 280 -9.30 2.95 -3.81
C MET A 280 -8.96 4.26 -4.52
N LEU A 281 -7.93 4.30 -5.40
CA LEU A 281 -7.64 5.46 -6.22
C LEU A 281 -8.80 5.83 -7.17
N LYS A 282 -9.48 4.84 -7.76
CA LYS A 282 -10.66 5.08 -8.59
C LYS A 282 -11.88 5.37 -7.73
N ILE A 283 -12.06 4.59 -6.66
CA ILE A 283 -13.22 4.68 -5.77
C ILE A 283 -13.26 6.02 -5.03
N LEU A 284 -12.12 6.70 -4.84
CA LEU A 284 -12.09 8.00 -4.19
C LEU A 284 -12.71 9.13 -5.03
N ASN A 285 -12.99 8.91 -6.32
CA ASN A 285 -13.79 9.85 -7.11
C ASN A 285 -15.25 9.84 -6.63
N LEU A 286 -15.85 11.01 -6.40
CA LEU A 286 -17.18 11.12 -5.80
C LEU A 286 -18.28 10.47 -6.65
N ASP A 287 -18.16 10.50 -7.97
CA ASP A 287 -19.12 9.87 -8.88
C ASP A 287 -19.06 8.35 -8.78
N THR A 288 -17.85 7.80 -8.80
CA THR A 288 -17.64 6.35 -8.61
C THR A 288 -18.14 5.89 -7.25
N LEU A 289 -17.84 6.65 -6.20
CA LEU A 289 -18.26 6.35 -4.85
C LEU A 289 -19.79 6.39 -4.72
N GLY A 290 -20.43 7.41 -5.28
CA GLY A 290 -21.89 7.57 -5.25
C GLY A 290 -22.62 6.45 -6.00
N GLN A 291 -22.07 5.98 -7.12
CA GLN A 291 -22.63 4.84 -7.84
C GLN A 291 -22.50 3.54 -7.05
N ILE A 292 -21.33 3.28 -6.44
CA ILE A 292 -21.17 2.14 -5.52
C ILE A 292 -22.19 2.18 -4.38
N TRP A 293 -22.51 3.36 -3.85
CA TRP A 293 -23.51 3.51 -2.79
C TRP A 293 -24.95 3.26 -3.25
N ALA A 294 -25.26 3.57 -4.50
CA ALA A 294 -26.58 3.38 -5.08
C ALA A 294 -26.81 1.92 -5.51
N ASP A 295 -25.78 1.28 -6.09
CA ASP A 295 -25.93 -0.01 -6.76
C ASP A 295 -25.58 -1.21 -5.87
N ILE A 296 -24.80 -1.00 -4.80
CA ILE A 296 -24.44 -2.06 -3.86
C ILE A 296 -25.08 -1.78 -2.51
N ASP A 297 -25.97 -2.69 -2.10
CA ASP A 297 -26.59 -2.64 -0.78
C ASP A 297 -25.53 -2.52 0.32
N TYR A 298 -25.75 -1.57 1.22
CA TYR A 298 -24.83 -1.19 2.30
C TYR A 298 -23.51 -0.55 1.83
N GLY A 299 -23.36 -0.25 0.54
CA GLY A 299 -22.12 0.22 -0.11
C GLY A 299 -21.52 1.45 0.56
N ILE A 300 -22.36 2.27 1.20
CA ILE A 300 -21.92 3.41 2.00
C ILE A 300 -20.89 3.04 3.07
N TYR A 301 -20.99 1.86 3.69
CA TYR A 301 -20.05 1.45 4.74
C TYR A 301 -18.66 1.02 4.23
N LEU A 302 -18.41 1.08 2.90
CA LEU A 302 -17.13 0.71 2.30
C LEU A 302 -15.95 1.45 2.96
N GLY A 303 -16.09 2.74 3.28
CA GLY A 303 -15.07 3.52 3.99
C GLY A 303 -14.65 2.92 5.33
N ALA A 304 -15.63 2.56 6.16
CA ALA A 304 -15.38 1.97 7.48
C ALA A 304 -14.80 0.56 7.36
N ILE A 305 -15.33 -0.26 6.45
CA ILE A 305 -14.84 -1.63 6.20
C ILE A 305 -13.39 -1.59 5.73
N MET A 306 -13.05 -0.69 4.80
CA MET A 306 -11.69 -0.57 4.30
C MET A 306 -10.72 -0.16 5.40
N LEU A 307 -11.11 0.75 6.31
CA LEU A 307 -10.28 1.06 7.47
C LEU A 307 -10.04 -0.18 8.36
N ILE A 308 -11.06 -0.99 8.59
CA ILE A 308 -10.92 -2.25 9.35
C ILE A 308 -9.93 -3.18 8.64
N VAL A 309 -10.02 -3.33 7.32
CA VAL A 309 -9.09 -4.17 6.54
C VAL A 309 -7.66 -3.66 6.68
N VAL A 310 -7.42 -2.35 6.54
CA VAL A 310 -6.11 -1.73 6.76
C VAL A 310 -5.57 -2.04 8.17
N LEU A 311 -6.43 -1.97 9.20
CA LEU A 311 -6.03 -2.29 10.57
C LEU A 311 -5.71 -3.78 10.75
N VAL A 312 -6.48 -4.68 10.13
CA VAL A 312 -6.23 -6.12 10.14
C VAL A 312 -4.91 -6.45 9.46
N GLU A 313 -4.63 -5.86 8.29
CA GLU A 313 -3.34 -6.01 7.61
C GLU A 313 -2.16 -5.52 8.45
N ALA A 314 -2.33 -4.41 9.18
CA ALA A 314 -1.31 -3.89 10.09
C ALA A 314 -1.04 -4.85 11.26
N ILE A 315 -2.09 -5.43 11.84
CA ILE A 315 -1.99 -6.46 12.88
C ILE A 315 -1.27 -7.70 12.32
N LEU A 316 -1.66 -8.15 11.13
CA LEU A 316 -1.06 -9.30 10.46
C LEU A 316 0.43 -9.07 10.19
N ALA A 317 0.80 -7.89 9.69
CA ALA A 317 2.21 -7.52 9.50
C ALA A 317 3.01 -7.65 10.80
N ASN A 318 2.48 -7.14 11.92
CA ASN A 318 3.14 -7.27 13.22
C ASN A 318 3.22 -8.73 13.70
N MET A 319 2.14 -9.51 13.54
CA MET A 319 2.13 -10.94 13.86
C MET A 319 3.19 -11.72 13.07
N LEU A 320 3.34 -11.45 11.77
CA LEU A 320 4.37 -12.08 10.93
C LEU A 320 5.79 -11.72 11.38
N VAL A 321 6.04 -10.47 11.81
CA VAL A 321 7.35 -10.06 12.36
C VAL A 321 7.63 -10.80 13.67
N ILE A 322 6.65 -10.90 14.57
CA ILE A 322 6.78 -11.66 15.84
C ILE A 322 7.03 -13.14 15.55
N PHE A 323 6.29 -13.72 14.61
CA PHE A 323 6.45 -15.09 14.20
C PHE A 323 7.83 -15.36 13.60
N ALA A 324 8.32 -14.50 12.70
CA ALA A 324 9.66 -14.59 12.15
C ALA A 324 10.73 -14.53 13.25
N ALA A 325 10.59 -13.63 14.23
CA ALA A 325 11.48 -13.52 15.37
C ALA A 325 11.52 -14.78 16.24
N TRP A 326 10.34 -15.29 16.60
CA TRP A 326 10.22 -16.53 17.37
C TRP A 326 10.78 -17.73 16.61
N ARG A 327 10.53 -17.84 15.31
CA ARG A 327 11.02 -18.95 14.50
C ARG A 327 12.54 -18.92 14.36
N ALA A 328 13.11 -17.72 14.22
CA ALA A 328 14.54 -17.49 14.09
C ALA A 328 15.32 -17.79 15.38
N SER A 329 14.66 -17.66 16.54
CA SER A 329 15.29 -17.87 17.84
C SER A 329 15.35 -19.34 18.26
N LYS A 330 14.62 -20.25 17.58
CA LYS A 330 14.69 -21.68 17.86
C LYS A 330 16.06 -22.25 17.45
N PRO A 331 16.65 -23.16 18.25
CA PRO A 331 17.87 -23.86 17.86
C PRO A 331 17.63 -24.62 16.56
N THR A 332 18.62 -24.58 15.69
CA THR A 332 18.60 -25.30 14.43
C THR A 332 19.30 -26.63 14.69
N ASN A 333 18.54 -27.73 14.65
CA ASN A 333 19.11 -29.07 14.63
C ASN A 333 19.73 -29.23 13.24
N ASP A 334 21.02 -28.91 13.14
CA ASP A 334 21.83 -29.06 11.94
C ASP A 334 22.56 -30.41 11.97
#